data_AF-A0ABD0XHS6-F1
#
_entry.id   AF-A0ABD0XHS6-F1
#
_cell.length_a   1.000
_cell.length_b   1.000
_cell.length_c   1.000
_cell.angle_alpha   90.00
_cell.angle_beta   90.00
_cell.angle_gamma   90.00
#
_symmetry.space_group_name_H-M   'P 1'
#
loop_
_entity.id
_entity.type
_entity.pdbx_description
1 polymer ?
#
loop_
_entity_poly.entity_id
_entity_poly.type
_entity_poly.pdbx_seq_one_letter_code
_entity_poly.pdbx_strand_id
1 'polypeptide(L)'
;MASMSQRHNMTHKQQQRMILEYRRQEEQREDQTKRITKERQMQAHLLNEERIEQKRYIRNVQDVMHERQIEEAVIKAEEERIYKEKQLEQEERMAQELARISHEKLRDEKMRQYIKENSVELRELELKLKSAYLNRERAAQIAEKESMRYETVRQEADISRKMKTEHERASLEQEKQDQKRYEEVVRYQQELEQQLEEKERKRQEAYEEFLKEKLMIDEIVRKIYEEDQMERQLRLEKITATQRYIEEFKSQQAEWRQMERERMEAENRRILEFTSYQQHKEEDRMAKVREREQAKEHLHQMLTEKIEMERQQRDEMERVREELCLEEQAEAARQKQIEQMETRIRQRLEMQQTCQEQMAFKEMRRQAEKDEEEMFRKMMMDKFAEDDRIEQMNAQKRRMKQLEHKRAVEKLLEDRRQQYLADKKREAEERKMELERESLHRQIIEEERQRLLKMHATKLLGYLPKGIFRENDLEHFDEDFRRNFQKRQADIFDEEGWGDHD
;
A
#
# COMPACT_ATOMS: atom_id res chain seq x y z
N MET A 1 118.57 -17.97 -90.68
CA MET A 1 119.19 -19.02 -91.52
C MET A 1 119.98 -18.36 -92.63
N ALA A 2 121.28 -18.71 -92.71
CA ALA A 2 122.25 -18.59 -93.80
C ALA A 2 122.15 -17.43 -94.82
N SER A 3 123.18 -16.58 -94.94
CA SER A 3 124.33 -16.86 -95.84
C SER A 3 125.34 -15.69 -95.94
N MET A 4 126.62 -16.08 -95.95
CA MET A 4 127.74 -15.50 -96.70
C MET A 4 128.32 -14.13 -96.30
N SER A 5 129.19 -14.20 -95.29
CA SER A 5 130.58 -13.73 -95.29
C SER A 5 131.07 -12.88 -96.47
N GLN A 6 131.31 -11.59 -96.19
CA GLN A 6 132.50 -10.85 -96.65
C GLN A 6 132.94 -9.89 -95.53
N ARG A 7 134.02 -10.23 -94.82
CA ARG A 7 134.69 -9.29 -93.90
C ARG A 7 135.70 -8.45 -94.70
N HIS A 8 135.30 -7.25 -95.08
CA HIS A 8 136.23 -6.20 -95.49
C HIS A 8 136.81 -5.52 -94.24
N ASN A 9 138.14 -5.46 -94.17
CA ASN A 9 138.86 -4.71 -93.14
C ASN A 9 138.55 -3.21 -93.30
N MET A 10 137.61 -2.70 -92.52
CA MET A 10 137.33 -1.27 -92.42
C MET A 10 138.44 -0.59 -91.62
N THR A 11 139.12 0.37 -92.25
CA THR A 11 140.11 1.23 -91.59
C THR A 11 139.53 1.98 -90.39
N HIS A 12 140.29 2.08 -89.28
CA HIS A 12 139.91 2.75 -88.02
C HIS A 12 139.27 4.15 -88.22
N LYS A 13 139.71 4.88 -89.25
CA LYS A 13 139.20 6.21 -89.63
C LYS A 13 137.73 6.21 -90.07
N GLN A 14 137.25 5.13 -90.70
CA GLN A 14 135.85 4.98 -91.09
C GLN A 14 134.96 4.58 -89.91
N GLN A 15 135.46 3.73 -89.00
CA GLN A 15 134.73 3.41 -87.75
C GLN A 15 134.59 4.64 -86.85
N GLN A 16 135.64 5.45 -86.69
CA GLN A 16 135.57 6.69 -85.91
C GLN A 16 134.56 7.69 -86.50
N ARG A 17 134.50 7.84 -87.83
CA ARG A 17 133.50 8.69 -88.48
C ARG A 17 132.08 8.20 -88.24
N MET A 18 131.82 6.90 -88.42
CA MET A 18 130.51 6.32 -88.14
C MET A 18 130.09 6.48 -86.68
N ILE A 19 130.99 6.32 -85.71
CA ILE A 19 130.69 6.53 -84.29
C ILE A 19 130.41 8.00 -83.98
N LEU A 20 131.18 8.93 -84.56
CA LEU A 20 130.95 10.36 -84.38
C LEU A 20 129.65 10.83 -85.05
N GLU A 21 129.33 10.34 -86.25
CA GLU A 21 128.07 10.62 -86.92
C GLU A 21 126.88 9.99 -86.17
N TYR A 22 127.03 8.77 -85.65
CA TYR A 22 126.02 8.11 -84.84
C TYR A 22 125.79 8.84 -83.51
N ARG A 23 126.85 9.27 -82.80
CA ARG A 23 126.74 10.10 -81.59
C ARG A 23 126.07 11.44 -81.88
N ARG A 24 126.44 12.11 -82.98
CA ARG A 24 125.83 13.37 -83.38
C ARG A 24 124.35 13.21 -83.74
N GLN A 25 123.98 12.10 -84.36
CA GLN A 25 122.59 11.77 -84.65
C GLN A 25 121.81 11.38 -83.38
N GLU A 26 122.42 10.67 -82.43
CA GLU A 26 121.82 10.37 -81.13
C GLU A 26 121.63 11.62 -80.28
N GLU A 27 122.61 12.52 -80.22
CA GLU A 27 122.49 13.82 -79.54
C GLU A 27 121.36 14.65 -80.14
N GLN A 28 121.25 14.69 -81.48
CA GLN A 28 120.14 15.38 -82.15
C GLN A 28 118.78 14.73 -81.85
N ARG A 29 118.70 13.40 -81.77
CA ARG A 29 117.47 12.68 -81.39
C ARG A 29 117.13 12.88 -79.91
N GLU A 30 118.12 12.89 -79.03
CA GLU A 30 117.93 13.19 -77.62
C GLU A 30 117.46 14.63 -77.42
N ASP A 31 118.03 15.60 -78.14
CA ASP A 31 117.60 16.98 -78.06
C ASP A 31 116.19 17.18 -78.64
N GLN A 32 115.86 16.49 -79.73
CA GLN A 32 114.50 16.47 -80.28
C GLN A 32 113.50 15.83 -79.30
N THR A 33 113.86 14.70 -78.67
CA THR A 33 112.99 14.06 -77.68
C THR A 33 112.85 14.90 -76.42
N LYS A 34 113.91 15.57 -75.95
CA LYS A 34 113.86 16.55 -74.83
C LYS A 34 112.99 17.76 -75.17
N ARG A 35 112.99 18.24 -76.42
CA ARG A 35 112.08 19.30 -76.88
C ARG A 35 110.64 18.81 -76.91
N ILE A 36 110.38 17.64 -77.48
CA ILE A 36 109.04 17.05 -77.53
C ILE A 36 108.51 16.73 -76.13
N THR A 37 109.34 16.26 -75.20
CA THR A 37 108.92 16.00 -73.82
C THR A 37 108.64 17.28 -73.07
N LYS A 38 109.45 18.34 -73.25
CA LYS A 38 109.17 19.68 -72.70
C LYS A 38 107.90 20.27 -73.29
N GLU A 39 107.69 20.18 -74.60
CA GLU A 39 106.44 20.64 -75.24
C GLU A 39 105.23 19.85 -74.74
N ARG A 40 105.33 18.52 -74.59
CA ARG A 40 104.27 17.69 -73.99
C ARG A 40 104.00 18.06 -72.53
N GLN A 41 105.03 18.35 -71.75
CA GLN A 41 104.88 18.80 -70.36
C GLN A 41 104.20 20.17 -70.31
N MET A 42 104.62 21.12 -71.14
CA MET A 42 103.99 22.45 -71.24
C MET A 42 102.52 22.33 -71.69
N GLN A 43 102.22 21.51 -72.68
CA GLN A 43 100.84 21.21 -73.10
C GLN A 43 100.02 20.57 -71.97
N ALA A 44 100.60 19.64 -71.22
CA ALA A 44 99.92 19.04 -70.07
C ALA A 44 99.70 20.03 -68.93
N HIS A 45 100.63 20.97 -68.70
CA HIS A 45 100.46 22.06 -67.73
C HIS A 45 99.36 23.02 -68.16
N LEU A 46 99.33 23.46 -69.42
CA LEU A 46 98.26 24.31 -69.96
C LEU A 46 96.89 23.64 -69.85
N LEU A 47 96.77 22.37 -70.24
CA LEU A 47 95.52 21.61 -70.09
C LEU A 47 95.12 21.42 -68.62
N ASN A 48 96.08 21.29 -67.71
CA ASN A 48 95.81 21.20 -66.28
C ASN A 48 95.40 22.57 -65.70
N GLU A 49 96.00 23.67 -66.15
CA GLU A 49 95.61 25.03 -65.80
C GLU A 49 94.19 25.31 -66.27
N GLU A 50 93.85 25.03 -67.54
CA GLU A 50 92.49 25.13 -68.06
C GLU A 50 91.50 24.27 -67.26
N ARG A 51 91.87 23.04 -66.89
CA ARG A 51 91.03 22.18 -66.02
C ARG A 51 90.87 22.74 -64.61
N ILE A 52 91.92 23.33 -64.04
CA ILE A 52 91.87 23.96 -62.72
C ILE A 52 90.98 25.20 -62.77
N GLU A 53 91.11 26.02 -63.82
CA GLU A 53 90.26 27.18 -64.06
C GLU A 53 88.80 26.79 -64.28
N GLN A 54 88.53 25.75 -65.08
CA GLN A 54 87.18 25.19 -65.24
C GLN A 54 86.63 24.68 -63.90
N LYS A 55 87.42 23.98 -63.09
CA LYS A 55 86.99 23.53 -61.74
C LYS A 55 86.73 24.70 -60.80
N ARG A 56 87.55 25.76 -60.84
CA ARG A 56 87.34 26.99 -60.05
C ARG A 56 86.08 27.70 -60.51
N TYR A 57 85.87 27.82 -61.82
CA TYR A 57 84.65 28.40 -62.39
C TYR A 57 83.40 27.61 -61.98
N ILE A 58 83.42 26.28 -62.11
CA ILE A 58 82.31 25.41 -61.70
C ILE A 58 82.05 25.55 -60.20
N ARG A 59 83.10 25.58 -59.37
CA ARG A 59 82.96 25.78 -57.92
C ARG A 59 82.33 27.14 -57.61
N ASN A 60 82.83 28.21 -58.21
CA ASN A 60 82.27 29.55 -58.01
C ASN A 60 80.80 29.61 -58.46
N VAL A 61 80.44 28.97 -59.57
CA VAL A 61 79.04 28.88 -60.01
C VAL A 61 78.20 28.08 -59.03
N GLN A 62 78.73 26.97 -58.48
CA GLN A 62 78.05 26.18 -57.46
C GLN A 62 77.86 26.97 -56.15
N ASP A 63 78.87 27.71 -55.71
CA ASP A 63 78.82 28.55 -54.51
C ASP A 63 77.78 29.65 -54.68
N VAL A 64 77.78 30.37 -55.81
CA VAL A 64 76.76 31.40 -56.13
C VAL A 64 75.35 30.79 -56.22
N MET A 65 75.20 29.61 -56.80
CA MET A 65 73.90 28.93 -56.85
C MET A 65 73.45 28.49 -55.46
N HIS A 66 74.38 28.07 -54.60
CA HIS A 66 74.09 27.70 -53.22
C HIS A 66 73.71 28.91 -52.36
N GLU A 67 74.45 30.02 -52.49
CA GLU A 67 74.14 31.31 -51.87
C GLU A 67 72.74 31.77 -52.28
N ARG A 68 72.42 31.72 -53.57
CA ARG A 68 71.09 32.05 -54.08
C ARG A 68 70.00 31.13 -53.52
N GLN A 69 70.25 29.83 -53.38
CA GLN A 69 69.29 28.91 -52.77
C GLN A 69 69.06 29.22 -51.29
N ILE A 70 70.11 29.61 -50.56
CA ILE A 70 70.01 30.04 -49.17
C ILE A 70 69.22 31.35 -49.08
N GLU A 71 69.53 32.34 -49.92
CA GLU A 71 68.80 33.62 -49.98
C GLU A 71 67.31 33.39 -50.29
N GLU A 72 66.99 32.58 -51.30
CA GLU A 72 65.61 32.22 -51.64
C GLU A 72 64.91 31.47 -50.49
N ALA A 73 65.63 30.62 -49.74
CA ALA A 73 65.08 29.93 -48.57
C ALA A 73 64.84 30.88 -47.39
N VAL A 74 65.72 31.86 -47.16
CA VAL A 74 65.56 32.88 -46.12
C VAL A 74 64.37 33.78 -46.46
N ILE A 75 64.27 34.25 -47.70
CA ILE A 75 63.13 35.07 -48.16
C ILE A 75 61.82 34.30 -47.99
N LYS A 76 61.75 33.03 -48.41
CA LYS A 76 60.56 32.19 -48.22
C LYS A 76 60.23 31.99 -46.74
N ALA A 77 61.24 31.77 -45.88
CA ALA A 77 61.02 31.62 -44.44
C ALA A 77 60.51 32.92 -43.79
N GLU A 78 61.00 34.08 -44.24
CA GLU A 78 60.51 35.39 -43.82
C GLU A 78 59.08 35.64 -44.31
N GLU A 79 58.77 35.34 -45.57
CA GLU A 79 57.41 35.41 -46.13
C GLU A 79 56.44 34.49 -45.39
N GLU A 80 56.85 33.25 -45.09
CA GLU A 80 56.05 32.30 -44.30
C GLU A 80 55.86 32.78 -42.86
N ARG A 81 56.87 33.38 -42.23
CA ARG A 81 56.73 34.01 -40.91
C ARG A 81 55.73 35.14 -40.94
N ILE A 82 55.86 36.08 -41.87
CA ILE A 82 54.93 37.20 -42.02
C ILE A 82 53.52 36.70 -42.34
N TYR A 83 53.39 35.66 -43.14
CA TYR A 83 52.10 35.05 -43.46
C TYR A 83 51.45 34.42 -42.21
N LYS A 84 52.22 33.66 -41.42
CA LYS A 84 51.75 33.08 -40.15
C LYS A 84 51.40 34.16 -39.13
N GLU A 85 52.20 35.21 -39.00
CA GLU A 85 51.92 36.36 -38.12
C GLU A 85 50.59 37.02 -38.54
N LYS A 86 50.36 37.26 -39.84
CA LYS A 86 49.07 37.78 -40.34
C LYS A 86 47.90 36.83 -40.11
N GLN A 87 48.10 35.52 -40.21
CA GLN A 87 47.06 34.52 -39.89
C GLN A 87 46.72 34.55 -38.41
N LEU A 88 47.71 34.55 -37.53
CA LEU A 88 47.50 34.66 -36.09
C LEU A 88 46.79 35.96 -35.71
N GLU A 89 47.17 37.10 -36.29
CA GLU A 89 46.46 38.36 -36.06
C GLU A 89 44.98 38.30 -36.49
N GLN A 90 44.68 37.64 -37.61
CA GLN A 90 43.30 37.43 -38.04
C GLN A 90 42.55 36.49 -37.09
N GLU A 91 43.17 35.38 -36.70
CA GLU A 91 42.60 34.44 -35.73
C GLU A 91 42.34 35.09 -34.37
N GLU A 92 43.26 35.92 -33.87
CA GLU A 92 43.10 36.68 -32.63
C GLU A 92 41.96 37.70 -32.73
N ARG A 93 41.86 38.44 -33.83
CA ARG A 93 40.72 39.35 -34.06
C ARG A 93 39.40 38.59 -34.09
N MET A 94 39.36 37.47 -34.80
CA MET A 94 38.16 36.62 -34.85
C MET A 94 37.82 36.06 -33.48
N ALA A 95 38.82 35.61 -32.70
CA ALA A 95 38.63 35.11 -31.35
C ALA A 95 38.13 36.20 -30.40
N GLN A 96 38.65 37.42 -30.51
CA GLN A 96 38.19 38.57 -29.73
C GLN A 96 36.74 38.95 -30.06
N GLU A 97 36.37 38.99 -31.34
CA GLU A 97 34.99 39.27 -31.76
C GLU A 97 34.03 38.14 -31.34
N LEU A 98 34.45 36.88 -31.47
CA LEU A 98 33.67 35.74 -30.97
C LEU A 98 33.51 35.78 -29.44
N ALA A 99 34.57 36.11 -28.71
CA ALA A 99 34.50 36.30 -27.27
C ALA A 99 33.56 37.45 -26.91
N ARG A 100 33.65 38.60 -27.60
CA ARG A 100 32.73 39.72 -27.42
C ARG A 100 31.27 39.32 -27.63
N ILE A 101 30.96 38.65 -28.74
CA ILE A 101 29.62 38.14 -29.05
C ILE A 101 29.15 37.16 -27.96
N SER A 102 30.02 36.26 -27.49
CA SER A 102 29.69 35.32 -26.41
C SER A 102 29.39 36.03 -25.09
N HIS A 103 30.15 37.07 -24.74
CA HIS A 103 29.93 37.88 -23.54
C HIS A 103 28.66 38.72 -23.63
N GLU A 104 28.34 39.27 -24.80
CA GLU A 104 27.06 39.94 -25.06
C GLU A 104 25.89 38.96 -24.90
N LYS A 105 25.94 37.78 -25.53
CA LYS A 105 24.93 36.73 -25.34
C LYS A 105 24.77 36.31 -23.89
N LEU A 106 25.87 36.10 -23.16
CA LEU A 106 25.83 35.70 -21.76
C LEU A 106 25.25 36.82 -20.87
N ARG A 107 25.57 38.09 -21.15
CA ARG A 107 24.96 39.24 -20.47
C ARG A 107 23.45 39.28 -20.73
N ASP A 108 23.02 39.10 -21.97
CA ASP A 108 21.60 39.09 -22.34
C ASP A 108 20.86 37.92 -21.69
N GLU A 109 21.45 36.73 -21.67
CA GLU A 109 20.89 35.55 -21.00
C GLU A 109 20.78 35.76 -19.49
N LYS A 110 21.81 36.33 -18.85
CA LYS A 110 21.78 36.64 -17.41
C LYS A 110 20.75 37.72 -17.09
N MET A 111 20.62 38.74 -17.95
CA MET A 111 19.58 39.74 -17.84
C MET A 111 18.19 39.11 -17.95
N ARG A 112 17.96 38.25 -18.96
CA ARG A 112 16.70 37.52 -19.14
C ARG A 112 16.42 36.58 -17.96
N GLN A 113 17.43 35.91 -17.40
CA GLN A 113 17.30 35.08 -16.19
C GLN A 113 16.83 35.93 -15.00
N TYR A 114 17.48 37.07 -14.76
CA TYR A 114 17.08 38.01 -13.72
C TYR A 114 15.62 38.48 -13.88
N ILE A 115 15.21 38.76 -15.12
CA ILE A 115 13.83 39.18 -15.42
C ILE A 115 12.84 38.02 -15.19
N LYS A 116 13.18 36.78 -15.57
CA LYS A 116 12.34 35.59 -15.32
C LYS A 116 12.10 35.35 -13.83
N GLU A 117 13.15 35.45 -13.04
CA GLU A 117 13.08 35.20 -11.59
C GLU A 117 12.29 36.29 -10.86
N ASN A 118 12.46 37.56 -11.26
CA ASN A 118 11.83 38.67 -10.56
C ASN A 118 10.41 39.01 -11.06
N SER A 119 10.12 38.81 -12.35
CA SER A 119 8.80 39.12 -12.89
C SER A 119 7.72 38.21 -12.31
N VAL A 120 6.61 38.80 -11.89
CA VAL A 120 5.45 38.07 -11.34
C VAL A 120 4.70 37.38 -12.48
N GLU A 121 4.52 38.05 -13.62
CA GLU A 121 3.77 37.55 -14.78
C GLU A 121 4.36 36.24 -15.34
N LEU A 122 5.69 36.16 -15.47
CA LEU A 122 6.35 34.94 -15.97
C LEU A 122 6.27 33.81 -14.94
N ARG A 123 6.39 34.10 -13.65
CA ARG A 123 6.20 33.10 -12.59
C ARG A 123 4.78 32.55 -12.56
N GLU A 124 3.77 33.41 -12.67
CA GLU A 124 2.37 32.98 -12.77
C GLU A 124 2.11 32.13 -14.02
N LEU A 125 2.68 32.51 -15.16
CA LEU A 125 2.62 31.74 -16.39
C LEU A 125 3.27 30.36 -16.20
N GLU A 126 4.47 30.30 -15.64
CA GLU A 126 5.17 29.06 -15.34
C GLU A 126 4.37 28.17 -14.38
N LEU A 127 3.74 28.74 -13.35
CA LEU A 127 2.87 27.99 -12.44
C LEU A 127 1.66 27.41 -13.16
N LYS A 128 1.02 28.18 -14.05
CA LYS A 128 -0.09 27.70 -14.90
C LYS A 128 0.37 26.61 -15.89
N LEU A 129 1.58 26.70 -16.41
CA LEU A 129 2.15 25.67 -17.28
C LEU A 129 2.51 24.41 -16.48
N LYS A 130 3.06 24.55 -15.27
CA LYS A 130 3.33 23.43 -14.35
C LYS A 130 2.03 22.73 -13.96
N SER A 131 0.98 23.46 -13.63
CA SER A 131 -0.33 22.86 -13.33
C SER A 131 -0.94 22.15 -14.54
N ALA A 132 -0.74 22.67 -15.76
CA ALA A 132 -1.14 21.99 -16.99
C ALA A 132 -0.40 20.65 -17.18
N TYR A 133 0.91 20.59 -16.90
CA TYR A 133 1.66 19.33 -16.91
C TYR A 133 1.11 18.34 -15.88
N LEU A 134 0.86 18.79 -14.65
CA LEU A 134 0.25 17.95 -13.61
C LEU A 134 -1.14 17.43 -14.02
N ASN A 135 -1.94 18.27 -14.68
CA ASN A 135 -3.25 17.86 -15.19
C ASN A 135 -3.14 16.83 -16.32
N ARG A 136 -2.16 16.99 -17.22
CA ARG A 136 -1.86 16.00 -18.27
C ARG A 136 -1.44 14.66 -17.66
N GLU A 137 -0.54 14.69 -16.67
CA GLU A 137 -0.10 13.48 -15.95
C GLU A 137 -1.26 12.82 -15.20
N ARG A 138 -2.08 13.61 -14.50
CA ARG A 138 -3.28 13.10 -13.82
C ARG A 138 -4.25 12.44 -14.80
N ALA A 139 -4.48 13.03 -15.97
CA ALA A 139 -5.33 12.44 -16.99
C ALA A 139 -4.75 11.10 -17.52
N ALA A 140 -3.43 11.03 -17.71
CA ALA A 140 -2.77 9.78 -18.07
C ALA A 140 -2.93 8.70 -16.99
N GLN A 141 -2.78 9.07 -15.71
CA GLN A 141 -3.00 8.16 -14.58
C GLN A 141 -4.44 7.67 -14.47
N ILE A 142 -5.43 8.54 -14.72
CA ILE A 142 -6.84 8.16 -14.73
C ILE A 142 -7.10 7.15 -15.86
N ALA A 143 -6.61 7.42 -17.07
CA ALA A 143 -6.74 6.51 -18.19
C ALA A 143 -6.05 5.16 -17.93
N GLU A 144 -4.87 5.17 -17.32
CA GLU A 144 -4.17 3.93 -16.89
C GLU A 144 -4.99 3.16 -15.85
N LYS A 145 -5.50 3.84 -14.82
CA LYS A 145 -6.34 3.23 -13.79
C LYS A 145 -7.64 2.66 -14.36
N GLU A 146 -8.26 3.34 -15.32
CA GLU A 146 -9.43 2.84 -16.04
C GLU A 146 -9.08 1.59 -16.86
N SER A 147 -7.97 1.60 -17.59
CA SER A 147 -7.48 0.41 -18.31
C SER A 147 -7.28 -0.77 -17.34
N MET A 148 -6.62 -0.53 -16.21
CA MET A 148 -6.44 -1.55 -15.18
C MET A 148 -7.76 -2.06 -14.61
N ARG A 149 -8.75 -1.18 -14.38
CA ARG A 149 -10.10 -1.58 -13.94
C ARG A 149 -10.81 -2.46 -14.97
N TYR A 150 -10.72 -2.12 -16.25
CA TYR A 150 -11.29 -2.96 -17.31
C TYR A 150 -10.61 -4.33 -17.37
N GLU A 151 -9.29 -4.39 -17.17
CA GLU A 151 -8.55 -5.64 -17.08
C GLU A 151 -8.96 -6.48 -15.86
N THR A 152 -9.11 -5.88 -14.68
CA THR A 152 -9.55 -6.61 -13.47
C THR A 152 -10.96 -7.16 -13.64
N VAL A 153 -11.90 -6.36 -14.17
CA VAL A 153 -13.28 -6.82 -14.45
C VAL A 153 -13.27 -7.97 -15.46
N ARG A 154 -12.41 -7.91 -16.48
CA ARG A 154 -12.24 -9.00 -17.44
C ARG A 154 -11.71 -10.28 -16.77
N GLN A 155 -10.71 -10.17 -15.91
CA GLN A 155 -10.16 -11.31 -15.16
C GLN A 155 -11.19 -11.91 -14.19
N GLU A 156 -11.94 -11.08 -13.45
CA GLU A 156 -13.02 -11.52 -12.55
C GLU A 156 -14.14 -12.23 -13.30
N ALA A 157 -14.50 -11.75 -14.50
CA ALA A 157 -15.46 -12.41 -15.36
C ALA A 157 -14.96 -13.80 -15.81
N ASP A 158 -13.68 -13.92 -16.16
CA ASP A 158 -13.06 -15.20 -16.53
C ASP A 158 -12.99 -16.17 -15.35
N ILE A 159 -12.66 -15.69 -14.14
CA ILE A 159 -12.70 -16.49 -12.91
C ILE A 159 -14.12 -16.95 -12.61
N SER A 160 -15.10 -16.05 -12.69
CA SER A 160 -16.51 -16.36 -12.45
C SER A 160 -17.03 -17.41 -13.42
N ARG A 161 -16.62 -17.37 -14.69
CA ARG A 161 -16.94 -18.41 -15.67
C ARG A 161 -16.35 -19.77 -15.26
N LYS A 162 -15.08 -19.81 -14.86
CA LYS A 162 -14.43 -21.05 -14.39
C LYS A 162 -15.12 -21.62 -13.15
N MET A 163 -15.43 -20.77 -12.17
CA MET A 163 -16.11 -21.18 -10.94
C MET A 163 -17.51 -21.75 -11.23
N LYS A 164 -18.27 -21.14 -12.14
CA LYS A 164 -19.55 -21.68 -12.60
C LYS A 164 -19.39 -23.06 -13.23
N THR A 165 -18.42 -23.23 -14.13
CA THR A 165 -18.19 -24.54 -14.76
C THR A 165 -17.76 -25.62 -13.77
N GLU A 166 -16.97 -25.29 -12.75
CA GLU A 166 -16.59 -26.23 -11.69
C GLU A 166 -17.76 -26.55 -10.76
N HIS A 167 -18.60 -25.55 -10.43
CA HIS A 167 -19.80 -25.76 -9.63
C HIS A 167 -20.82 -26.66 -10.34
N GLU A 168 -21.04 -26.45 -11.64
CA GLU A 168 -21.88 -27.31 -12.48
C GLU A 168 -21.36 -28.76 -12.50
N ARG A 169 -20.04 -28.97 -12.61
CA ARG A 169 -19.44 -30.31 -12.51
C ARG A 169 -19.69 -30.96 -11.15
N ALA A 170 -19.47 -30.22 -10.06
CA ALA A 170 -19.72 -30.72 -8.72
C ALA A 170 -21.20 -31.06 -8.48
N SER A 171 -22.12 -30.25 -9.00
CA SER A 171 -23.57 -30.52 -8.94
C SER A 171 -23.92 -31.81 -9.68
N LEU A 172 -23.40 -32.02 -10.89
CA LEU A 172 -23.62 -33.25 -11.65
C LEU A 172 -23.03 -34.49 -10.93
N GLU A 173 -21.92 -34.35 -10.22
CA GLU A 173 -21.37 -35.44 -9.40
C GLU A 173 -22.22 -35.73 -8.17
N GLN A 174 -22.76 -34.71 -7.51
CA GLN A 174 -23.70 -34.88 -6.39
C GLN A 174 -24.98 -35.57 -6.84
N GLU A 175 -25.59 -35.14 -7.95
CA GLU A 175 -26.77 -35.80 -8.52
C GLU A 175 -26.53 -37.29 -8.79
N LYS A 176 -25.35 -37.65 -9.31
CA LYS A 176 -24.98 -39.05 -9.51
C LYS A 176 -24.82 -39.82 -8.20
N GLN A 177 -24.30 -39.20 -7.15
CA GLN A 177 -24.19 -39.83 -5.83
C GLN A 177 -25.57 -40.03 -5.20
N ASP A 178 -26.46 -39.06 -5.32
CA ASP A 178 -27.83 -39.16 -4.81
C ASP A 178 -28.65 -40.19 -5.58
N GLN A 179 -28.46 -40.32 -6.90
CA GLN A 179 -29.03 -41.42 -7.68
C GLN A 179 -28.57 -42.78 -7.17
N LYS A 180 -27.27 -42.97 -6.89
CA LYS A 180 -26.76 -44.22 -6.32
C LYS A 180 -27.35 -44.53 -4.94
N ARG A 181 -27.44 -43.52 -4.07
CA ARG A 181 -28.09 -43.67 -2.75
C ARG A 181 -29.56 -44.05 -2.89
N TYR A 182 -30.26 -43.45 -3.84
CA TYR A 182 -31.65 -43.78 -4.13
C TYR A 182 -31.79 -45.23 -4.61
N GLU A 183 -30.93 -45.68 -5.52
CA GLU A 183 -30.89 -47.07 -5.97
C GLU A 183 -30.64 -48.05 -4.82
N GLU A 184 -29.73 -47.72 -3.89
CA GLU A 184 -29.46 -48.52 -2.69
C GLU A 184 -30.66 -48.60 -1.75
N VAL A 185 -31.36 -47.48 -1.53
CA VAL A 185 -32.58 -47.44 -0.72
C VAL A 185 -33.69 -48.29 -1.34
N VAL A 186 -33.88 -48.21 -2.66
CA VAL A 186 -34.88 -49.03 -3.37
C VAL A 186 -34.56 -50.52 -3.24
N ARG A 187 -33.28 -50.91 -3.38
CA ARG A 187 -32.86 -52.31 -3.17
C ARG A 187 -33.14 -52.77 -1.74
N TYR A 188 -32.81 -51.94 -0.75
CA TYR A 188 -33.07 -52.26 0.66
C TYR A 188 -34.58 -52.39 0.96
N GLN A 189 -35.42 -51.55 0.35
CA GLN A 189 -36.87 -51.67 0.45
C GLN A 189 -37.38 -53.00 -0.13
N GLN A 190 -36.90 -53.39 -1.31
CA GLN A 190 -37.26 -54.68 -1.94
C GLN A 190 -36.85 -55.87 -1.06
N GLU A 191 -35.68 -55.82 -0.43
CA GLU A 191 -35.22 -56.86 0.51
C GLU A 191 -36.12 -56.95 1.76
N LEU A 192 -36.57 -55.81 2.30
CA LEU A 192 -37.51 -55.77 3.43
C LEU A 192 -38.89 -56.33 3.06
N GLU A 193 -39.40 -56.00 1.88
CA GLU A 193 -40.67 -56.55 1.36
C GLU A 193 -40.60 -58.08 1.25
N GLN A 194 -39.52 -58.62 0.70
CA GLN A 194 -39.29 -60.08 0.64
C GLN A 194 -39.24 -60.71 2.04
N GLN A 195 -38.60 -60.07 3.02
CA GLN A 195 -38.59 -60.57 4.41
C GLN A 195 -39.98 -60.57 5.05
N LEU A 196 -40.85 -59.62 4.70
CA LEU A 196 -42.23 -59.57 5.17
C LEU A 196 -43.05 -60.68 4.53
N GLU A 197 -42.94 -60.88 3.21
CA GLU A 197 -43.59 -61.98 2.50
C GLU A 197 -43.18 -63.35 3.07
N GLU A 198 -41.89 -63.56 3.35
CA GLU A 198 -41.42 -64.79 3.98
C GLU A 198 -42.00 -65.02 5.38
N LYS A 199 -42.15 -63.94 6.18
CA LYS A 199 -42.78 -64.02 7.50
C LYS A 199 -44.26 -64.34 7.40
N GLU A 200 -44.97 -63.78 6.44
CA GLU A 200 -46.37 -64.10 6.18
C GLU A 200 -46.55 -65.54 5.72
N ARG A 201 -45.68 -66.03 4.84
CA ARG A 201 -45.71 -67.43 4.40
C ARG A 201 -45.48 -68.40 5.56
N LYS A 202 -44.50 -68.12 6.43
CA LYS A 202 -44.26 -68.91 7.65
C LYS A 202 -45.46 -68.88 8.61
N ARG A 203 -46.18 -67.75 8.71
CA ARG A 203 -47.43 -67.67 9.50
C ARG A 203 -48.53 -68.54 8.90
N GLN A 204 -48.66 -68.58 7.57
CA GLN A 204 -49.63 -69.44 6.89
C GLN A 204 -49.30 -70.93 7.09
N GLU A 205 -48.04 -71.33 6.91
CA GLU A 205 -47.56 -72.69 7.16
C GLU A 205 -47.85 -73.13 8.61
N ALA A 206 -47.53 -72.29 9.61
CA ALA A 206 -47.82 -72.57 11.02
C ALA A 206 -49.34 -72.67 11.32
N TYR A 207 -50.16 -71.86 10.64
CA TYR A 207 -51.61 -71.91 10.79
C TYR A 207 -52.20 -73.22 10.21
N GLU A 208 -51.67 -73.70 9.08
CA GLU A 208 -52.05 -74.98 8.51
C GLU A 208 -51.66 -76.16 9.41
N GLU A 209 -50.48 -76.12 10.02
CA GLU A 209 -50.04 -77.11 11.01
C GLU A 209 -50.96 -77.11 12.24
N PHE A 210 -51.29 -75.94 12.78
CA PHE A 210 -52.24 -75.80 13.89
C PHE A 210 -53.61 -76.41 13.56
N LEU A 211 -54.12 -76.20 12.34
CA LEU A 211 -55.39 -76.81 11.92
C LEU A 211 -55.32 -78.34 11.85
N LYS A 212 -54.20 -78.90 11.38
CA LYS A 212 -53.97 -80.37 11.38
C LYS A 212 -53.90 -80.92 12.80
N GLU A 213 -53.19 -80.25 13.71
CA GLU A 213 -53.11 -80.63 15.12
C GLU A 213 -54.47 -80.55 15.80
N LYS A 214 -55.25 -79.49 15.55
CA LYS A 214 -56.61 -79.35 16.09
C LYS A 214 -57.51 -80.50 15.66
N LEU A 215 -57.51 -80.85 14.37
CA LEU A 215 -58.29 -81.99 13.85
C LEU A 215 -57.87 -83.30 14.53
N MET A 216 -56.57 -83.52 14.72
CA MET A 216 -56.05 -84.71 15.41
C MET A 216 -56.44 -84.74 16.89
N ILE A 217 -56.43 -83.58 17.58
CA ILE A 217 -56.89 -83.46 18.97
C ILE A 217 -58.40 -83.75 19.06
N ASP A 218 -59.20 -83.21 18.14
CA ASP A 218 -60.66 -83.44 18.09
C ASP A 218 -60.97 -84.94 17.90
N GLU A 219 -60.17 -85.67 17.10
CA GLU A 219 -60.28 -87.13 16.96
C GLU A 219 -59.93 -87.90 18.24
N ILE A 220 -58.91 -87.46 18.99
CA ILE A 220 -58.53 -88.06 20.28
C ILE A 220 -59.63 -87.82 21.31
N VAL A 221 -60.15 -86.59 21.39
CA VAL A 221 -61.26 -86.26 22.30
C VAL A 221 -62.49 -87.09 21.98
N ARG A 222 -62.81 -87.30 20.69
CA ARG A 222 -63.93 -88.17 20.30
C ARG A 222 -63.75 -89.62 20.79
N LYS A 223 -62.54 -90.17 20.65
CA LYS A 223 -62.22 -91.53 21.15
C LYS A 223 -62.34 -91.63 22.68
N ILE A 224 -61.89 -90.61 23.42
CA ILE A 224 -62.06 -90.56 24.89
C ILE A 224 -63.54 -90.54 25.28
N TYR A 225 -64.37 -89.75 24.59
CA TYR A 225 -65.82 -89.74 24.85
C TYR A 225 -66.48 -91.09 24.57
N GLU A 226 -66.07 -91.79 23.51
CA GLU A 226 -66.56 -93.12 23.17
C GLU A 226 -66.14 -94.15 24.25
N GLU A 227 -64.89 -94.11 24.72
CA GLU A 227 -64.39 -94.97 25.81
C GLU A 227 -65.09 -94.71 27.15
N ASP A 228 -65.27 -93.43 27.53
CA ASP A 228 -65.96 -93.03 28.77
C ASP A 228 -67.45 -93.47 28.77
N GLN A 229 -68.12 -93.45 27.62
CA GLN A 229 -69.49 -93.93 27.48
C GLN A 229 -69.58 -95.45 27.70
N MET A 230 -68.63 -96.21 27.15
CA MET A 230 -68.56 -97.66 27.36
C MET A 230 -68.24 -98.02 28.82
N GLU A 231 -67.36 -97.27 29.48
CA GLU A 231 -67.04 -97.49 30.90
C GLU A 231 -68.25 -97.17 31.81
N ARG A 232 -69.02 -96.12 31.49
CA ARG A 232 -70.25 -95.78 32.23
C ARG A 232 -71.30 -96.87 32.13
N GLN A 233 -71.49 -97.47 30.96
CA GLN A 233 -72.45 -98.57 30.77
C GLN A 233 -72.05 -99.80 31.60
N LEU A 234 -70.77 -100.19 31.57
CA LEU A 234 -70.24 -101.28 32.40
C LEU A 234 -70.35 -101.02 33.91
N ARG A 235 -70.19 -99.77 34.36
CA ARG A 235 -70.41 -99.40 35.78
C ARG A 235 -71.87 -99.52 36.18
N LEU A 236 -72.80 -99.06 35.35
CA LEU A 236 -74.24 -99.16 35.64
C LEU A 236 -74.67 -100.63 35.76
N GLU A 237 -74.18 -101.51 34.89
CA GLU A 237 -74.44 -102.94 34.98
C GLU A 237 -73.92 -103.55 36.30
N LYS A 238 -72.71 -103.18 36.74
CA LYS A 238 -72.17 -103.61 38.05
C LYS A 238 -72.97 -103.08 39.24
N ILE A 239 -73.48 -101.85 39.16
CA ILE A 239 -74.31 -101.23 40.21
C ILE A 239 -75.68 -101.92 40.29
N THR A 240 -76.32 -102.22 39.16
CA THR A 240 -77.62 -102.92 39.18
C THR A 240 -77.49 -104.34 39.74
N ALA A 241 -76.37 -105.03 39.49
CA ALA A 241 -76.10 -106.34 40.08
C ALA A 241 -75.91 -106.26 41.61
N THR A 242 -75.16 -105.28 42.12
CA THR A 242 -74.97 -105.12 43.58
C THR A 242 -76.22 -104.62 44.28
N GLN A 243 -77.04 -103.78 43.64
CA GLN A 243 -78.32 -103.30 44.19
C GLN A 243 -79.31 -104.45 44.45
N ARG A 244 -79.41 -105.43 43.54
CA ARG A 244 -80.25 -106.63 43.75
C ARG A 244 -79.84 -107.42 44.99
N TYR A 245 -78.54 -107.65 45.17
CA TYR A 245 -78.01 -108.32 46.38
C TYR A 245 -78.25 -107.49 47.67
N ILE A 246 -78.20 -106.16 47.58
CA ILE A 246 -78.45 -105.28 48.73
C ILE A 246 -79.93 -105.24 49.12
N GLU A 247 -80.85 -105.27 48.16
CA GLU A 247 -82.29 -105.31 48.43
C GLU A 247 -82.72 -106.60 49.14
N GLU A 248 -82.16 -107.74 48.72
CA GLU A 248 -82.35 -109.04 49.38
C GLU A 248 -81.79 -109.06 50.81
N PHE A 249 -80.67 -108.37 51.06
CA PHE A 249 -80.11 -108.23 52.40
C PHE A 249 -80.92 -107.26 53.29
N LYS A 250 -81.46 -106.18 52.71
CA LYS A 250 -82.23 -105.16 53.44
C LYS A 250 -83.60 -105.66 53.92
N SER A 251 -84.25 -106.55 53.19
CA SER A 251 -85.51 -107.18 53.62
C SER A 251 -85.29 -108.05 54.87
N GLN A 252 -84.22 -108.86 54.88
CA GLN A 252 -83.83 -109.69 56.03
C GLN A 252 -83.42 -108.85 57.25
N GLN A 253 -82.78 -107.69 57.04
CA GLN A 253 -82.36 -106.80 58.12
C GLN A 253 -83.51 -105.94 58.69
N ALA A 254 -84.56 -105.69 57.92
CA ALA A 254 -85.74 -104.93 58.37
C ALA A 254 -86.57 -105.72 59.39
N GLU A 255 -86.70 -107.03 59.19
CA GLU A 255 -87.34 -107.95 60.13
C GLU A 255 -86.58 -108.02 61.46
N TRP A 256 -85.24 -108.00 61.42
CA TRP A 256 -84.41 -107.94 62.63
C TRP A 256 -84.51 -106.58 63.37
N ARG A 257 -84.57 -105.46 62.64
CA ARG A 257 -84.64 -104.10 63.22
C ARG A 257 -85.98 -103.74 63.86
N GLN A 258 -87.07 -104.44 63.56
CA GLN A 258 -88.33 -104.27 64.29
C GLN A 258 -88.23 -104.88 65.70
N MET A 259 -87.60 -106.05 65.82
CA MET A 259 -87.44 -106.76 67.08
C MET A 259 -86.50 -106.04 68.08
N GLU A 260 -85.50 -105.30 67.59
CA GLU A 260 -84.53 -104.59 68.45
C GLU A 260 -85.03 -103.20 68.91
N ARG A 261 -85.90 -102.53 68.12
CA ARG A 261 -86.40 -101.18 68.45
C ARG A 261 -87.32 -101.16 69.67
N GLU A 262 -88.12 -102.21 69.86
CA GLU A 262 -88.96 -102.35 71.05
C GLU A 262 -88.14 -102.50 72.35
N ARG A 263 -86.88 -102.96 72.27
CA ARG A 263 -85.96 -103.05 73.42
C ARG A 263 -85.28 -101.72 73.76
N MET A 264 -84.88 -100.95 72.74
CA MET A 264 -84.11 -99.70 72.92
C MET A 264 -84.94 -98.52 73.44
N GLU A 265 -86.23 -98.44 73.14
CA GLU A 265 -87.09 -97.34 73.63
C GLU A 265 -87.26 -97.34 75.16
N ALA A 266 -87.05 -98.48 75.81
CA ALA A 266 -87.10 -98.61 77.26
C ALA A 266 -85.85 -98.05 77.97
N GLU A 267 -84.67 -98.09 77.32
CA GLU A 267 -83.40 -97.61 77.91
C GLU A 267 -83.15 -96.12 77.67
N ASN A 268 -83.52 -95.57 76.51
CA ASN A 268 -83.26 -94.17 76.15
C ASN A 268 -83.95 -93.13 77.04
N ARG A 269 -85.03 -93.49 77.75
CA ARG A 269 -85.66 -92.57 78.72
C ARG A 269 -84.76 -92.25 79.93
N ARG A 270 -83.77 -93.07 80.23
CA ARG A 270 -82.87 -92.89 81.40
C ARG A 270 -81.62 -92.03 81.10
N ILE A 271 -81.30 -91.76 79.84
CA ILE A 271 -80.03 -91.10 79.44
C ILE A 271 -80.17 -89.57 79.31
N LEU A 272 -81.35 -89.06 78.95
CA LEU A 272 -81.57 -87.62 78.71
C LEU A 272 -81.37 -86.72 79.95
N GLU A 273 -81.53 -87.27 81.15
CA GLU A 273 -81.44 -86.52 82.41
C GLU A 273 -79.99 -86.17 82.81
N PHE A 274 -78.98 -86.85 82.25
CA PHE A 274 -77.58 -86.68 82.63
C PHE A 274 -76.82 -85.64 81.78
N THR A 275 -77.26 -85.37 80.54
CA THR A 275 -76.54 -84.53 79.57
C THR A 275 -76.67 -83.02 79.79
N SER A 276 -77.74 -82.53 80.43
CA SER A 276 -77.97 -81.08 80.63
C SER A 276 -76.99 -80.44 81.62
N TYR A 277 -76.34 -81.22 82.49
CA TYR A 277 -75.51 -80.72 83.59
C TYR A 277 -74.08 -80.30 83.16
N GLN A 278 -73.56 -80.78 82.03
CA GLN A 278 -72.16 -80.51 81.62
C GLN A 278 -71.95 -79.23 80.80
N GLN A 279 -72.97 -78.72 80.12
CA GLN A 279 -72.82 -77.59 79.18
C GLN A 279 -72.54 -76.23 79.85
N HIS A 280 -72.88 -76.04 81.13
CA HIS A 280 -72.68 -74.75 81.82
C HIS A 280 -71.23 -74.42 82.21
N LYS A 281 -70.28 -75.36 82.10
CA LYS A 281 -68.89 -75.15 82.58
C LYS A 281 -67.92 -74.60 81.52
N GLU A 282 -68.26 -74.64 80.24
CA GLU A 282 -67.34 -74.23 79.16
C GLU A 282 -67.38 -72.72 78.85
N GLU A 283 -68.47 -72.02 79.15
CA GLU A 283 -68.67 -70.60 78.75
C GLU A 283 -67.76 -69.61 79.51
N ASP A 284 -67.39 -69.90 80.76
CA ASP A 284 -66.57 -68.99 81.61
C ASP A 284 -65.09 -68.87 81.18
N ARG A 285 -64.60 -69.76 80.32
CA ARG A 285 -63.17 -69.82 79.94
C ARG A 285 -62.80 -68.80 78.85
N MET A 286 -63.76 -68.35 78.04
CA MET A 286 -63.52 -67.53 76.84
C MET A 286 -63.39 -66.02 77.11
N ALA A 287 -63.74 -65.52 78.32
CA ALA A 287 -63.73 -64.09 78.63
C ALA A 287 -62.33 -63.49 78.92
N LYS A 288 -61.36 -64.27 79.42
CA LYS A 288 -60.06 -63.78 79.90
C LYS A 288 -59.01 -63.47 78.81
N VAL A 289 -59.28 -63.82 77.56
CA VAL A 289 -58.33 -63.64 76.43
C VAL A 289 -58.35 -62.21 75.87
N ARG A 290 -59.48 -61.50 75.97
CA ARG A 290 -59.71 -60.19 75.31
C ARG A 290 -58.99 -59.02 75.98
N GLU A 291 -58.60 -59.11 77.25
CA GLU A 291 -57.93 -58.02 77.99
C GLU A 291 -56.44 -57.83 77.62
N ARG A 292 -55.79 -58.83 77.00
CA ARG A 292 -54.34 -58.76 76.66
C ARG A 292 -54.01 -58.00 75.38
N GLU A 293 -54.98 -57.76 74.50
CA GLU A 293 -54.75 -57.10 73.20
C GLU A 293 -54.70 -55.57 73.30
N GLN A 294 -55.43 -54.96 74.25
CA GLN A 294 -55.49 -53.50 74.44
C GLN A 294 -54.18 -52.85 74.94
N ALA A 295 -53.26 -53.62 75.52
CA ALA A 295 -51.99 -53.11 76.05
C ALA A 295 -50.92 -52.84 74.96
N LYS A 296 -51.07 -53.39 73.75
CA LYS A 296 -50.06 -53.27 72.67
C LYS A 296 -50.20 -51.98 71.86
N GLU A 297 -51.39 -51.38 71.79
CA GLU A 297 -51.67 -50.17 71.00
C GLU A 297 -51.07 -48.89 71.63
N HIS A 298 -50.90 -48.86 72.95
CA HIS A 298 -50.38 -47.70 73.68
C HIS A 298 -48.86 -47.46 73.46
N LEU A 299 -48.10 -48.48 73.05
CA LEU A 299 -46.65 -48.38 72.82
C LEU A 299 -46.31 -47.72 71.46
N HIS A 300 -47.19 -47.85 70.46
CA HIS A 300 -46.96 -47.32 69.12
C HIS A 300 -47.16 -45.79 69.03
N GLN A 301 -48.05 -45.22 69.84
CA GLN A 301 -48.33 -43.77 69.87
C GLN A 301 -47.15 -42.94 70.42
N MET A 302 -46.34 -43.51 71.32
CA MET A 302 -45.20 -42.85 71.95
C MET A 302 -43.98 -42.70 71.01
N LEU A 303 -43.90 -43.51 69.93
CA LEU A 303 -42.78 -43.47 68.98
C LEU A 303 -42.97 -42.40 67.90
N THR A 304 -44.22 -42.10 67.55
CA THR A 304 -44.61 -41.09 66.55
C THR A 304 -44.36 -39.66 67.04
N GLU A 305 -44.61 -39.36 68.32
CA GLU A 305 -44.40 -38.02 68.90
C GLU A 305 -42.91 -37.61 68.96
N LYS A 306 -41.98 -38.57 69.10
CA LYS A 306 -40.53 -38.28 69.12
C LYS A 306 -39.97 -37.87 67.75
N ILE A 307 -40.55 -38.37 66.65
CA ILE A 307 -40.10 -38.08 65.28
C ILE A 307 -40.56 -36.68 64.83
N GLU A 308 -41.71 -36.21 65.32
CA GLU A 308 -42.24 -34.88 65.00
C GLU A 308 -41.47 -33.75 65.69
N MET A 309 -40.98 -33.96 66.92
CA MET A 309 -40.17 -33.00 67.67
C MET A 309 -38.78 -32.75 67.03
N GLU A 310 -38.16 -33.76 66.42
CA GLU A 310 -36.86 -33.60 65.73
C GLU A 310 -36.99 -32.86 64.38
N ARG A 311 -38.16 -32.89 63.73
CA ARG A 311 -38.42 -32.11 62.51
C ARG A 311 -38.64 -30.63 62.81
N GLN A 312 -39.36 -30.30 63.87
CA GLN A 312 -39.61 -28.91 64.28
C GLN A 312 -38.31 -28.16 64.66
N GLN A 313 -37.34 -28.84 65.27
CA GLN A 313 -36.02 -28.24 65.59
C GLN A 313 -35.15 -27.94 64.36
N ARG A 314 -35.37 -28.63 63.23
CA ARG A 314 -34.65 -28.35 61.96
C ARG A 314 -35.24 -27.15 61.25
N ASP A 315 -36.57 -27.03 61.25
CA ASP A 315 -37.30 -25.92 60.62
C ASP A 315 -37.05 -24.59 61.37
N GLU A 316 -36.81 -24.62 62.68
CA GLU A 316 -36.43 -23.43 63.47
C GLU A 316 -35.00 -22.93 63.15
N MET A 317 -34.06 -23.83 62.83
CA MET A 317 -32.69 -23.47 62.44
C MET A 317 -32.59 -22.90 61.01
N GLU A 318 -33.52 -23.23 60.12
CA GLU A 318 -33.60 -22.67 58.77
C GLU A 318 -34.23 -21.27 58.76
N ARG A 319 -35.24 -21.01 59.61
CA ARG A 319 -35.85 -19.67 59.76
C ARG A 319 -34.88 -18.60 60.25
N VAL A 320 -33.98 -18.94 61.17
CA VAL A 320 -32.94 -18.01 61.67
C VAL A 320 -31.89 -17.67 60.59
N ARG A 321 -31.67 -18.55 59.59
CA ARG A 321 -30.78 -18.26 58.45
C ARG A 321 -31.43 -17.35 57.41
N GLU A 322 -32.74 -17.46 57.22
CA GLU A 322 -33.50 -16.60 56.31
C GLU A 322 -33.68 -15.18 56.86
N GLU A 323 -33.82 -15.01 58.18
CA GLU A 323 -33.88 -13.70 58.84
C GLU A 323 -32.56 -12.91 58.75
N LEU A 324 -31.41 -13.58 58.87
CA LEU A 324 -30.07 -12.94 58.78
C LEU A 324 -29.78 -12.44 57.35
N CYS A 325 -30.23 -13.15 56.33
CA CYS A 325 -30.00 -12.78 54.92
C CYS A 325 -30.89 -11.59 54.47
N LEU A 326 -32.06 -11.43 55.09
CA LEU A 326 -32.97 -10.30 54.85
C LEU A 326 -32.51 -9.01 55.57
N GLU A 327 -31.85 -9.12 56.73
CA GLU A 327 -31.21 -7.97 57.41
C GLU A 327 -29.96 -7.47 56.67
N GLU A 328 -29.09 -8.36 56.16
CA GLU A 328 -27.91 -7.97 55.36
C GLU A 328 -28.29 -7.26 54.04
N GLN A 329 -29.39 -7.66 53.39
CA GLN A 329 -29.91 -6.98 52.20
C GLN A 329 -30.53 -5.61 52.51
N ALA A 330 -31.14 -5.44 53.70
CA ALA A 330 -31.70 -4.17 54.16
C ALA A 330 -30.63 -3.15 54.56
N GLU A 331 -29.51 -3.58 55.17
CA GLU A 331 -28.37 -2.70 55.49
C GLU A 331 -27.61 -2.25 54.24
N ALA A 332 -27.41 -3.14 53.25
CA ALA A 332 -26.79 -2.80 51.97
C ALA A 332 -27.61 -1.78 51.15
N ALA A 333 -28.95 -1.82 51.25
CA ALA A 333 -29.83 -0.82 50.63
C ALA A 333 -29.76 0.55 51.34
N ARG A 334 -29.60 0.57 52.67
CA ARG A 334 -29.41 1.82 53.44
C ARG A 334 -28.07 2.49 53.17
N GLN A 335 -26.98 1.73 52.99
CA GLN A 335 -25.66 2.30 52.66
C GLN A 335 -25.61 2.88 51.23
N LYS A 336 -26.26 2.26 50.25
CA LYS A 336 -26.35 2.79 48.87
C LYS A 336 -27.16 4.09 48.77
N GLN A 337 -28.16 4.32 49.65
CA GLN A 337 -28.88 5.59 49.70
C GLN A 337 -28.08 6.73 50.36
N ILE A 338 -27.16 6.40 51.28
CA ILE A 338 -26.25 7.39 51.90
C ILE A 338 -25.18 7.84 50.90
N GLU A 339 -24.58 6.93 50.13
CA GLU A 339 -23.56 7.27 49.12
C GLU A 339 -24.13 8.09 47.93
N GLN A 340 -25.39 7.84 47.55
CA GLN A 340 -26.09 8.64 46.52
C GLN A 340 -26.49 10.04 47.00
N MET A 341 -26.70 10.23 48.31
CA MET A 341 -26.89 11.55 48.92
C MET A 341 -25.56 12.30 49.08
N GLU A 342 -24.45 11.64 49.43
CA GLU A 342 -23.13 12.25 49.53
C GLU A 342 -22.57 12.74 48.18
N THR A 343 -22.74 11.96 47.11
CA THR A 343 -22.29 12.35 45.75
C THR A 343 -23.08 13.55 45.20
N ARG A 344 -24.38 13.67 45.52
CA ARG A 344 -25.21 14.84 45.18
C ARG A 344 -24.89 16.09 46.00
N ILE A 345 -24.36 15.96 47.21
CA ILE A 345 -23.95 17.09 48.06
C ILE A 345 -22.55 17.60 47.67
N ARG A 346 -21.60 16.71 47.34
CA ARG A 346 -20.25 17.10 46.88
C ARG A 346 -20.27 17.86 45.54
N GLN A 347 -21.08 17.42 44.58
CA GLN A 347 -21.22 18.09 43.27
C GLN A 347 -21.91 19.47 43.37
N ARG A 348 -22.67 19.73 44.43
CA ARG A 348 -23.34 21.04 44.66
C ARG A 348 -22.43 22.05 45.36
N LEU A 349 -21.44 21.59 46.14
CA LEU A 349 -20.44 22.43 46.82
C LEU A 349 -19.27 22.83 45.89
N GLU A 350 -18.79 21.94 45.02
CA GLU A 350 -17.73 22.26 44.04
C GLU A 350 -18.16 23.29 43.00
N MET A 351 -19.43 23.27 42.58
CA MET A 351 -20.00 24.27 41.65
C MET A 351 -20.20 25.67 42.28
N GLN A 352 -20.35 25.76 43.62
CA GLN A 352 -20.47 27.04 44.32
C GLN A 352 -19.11 27.68 44.64
N GLN A 353 -18.07 26.88 44.93
CA GLN A 353 -16.72 27.38 45.21
C GLN A 353 -16.01 27.89 43.93
N THR A 354 -16.14 27.18 42.82
CA THR A 354 -15.52 27.56 41.53
C THR A 354 -16.10 28.85 40.92
N CYS A 355 -17.36 29.18 41.20
CA CYS A 355 -17.99 30.40 40.71
C CYS A 355 -17.63 31.64 41.55
N GLN A 356 -17.28 31.47 42.84
CA GLN A 356 -16.85 32.57 43.71
C GLN A 356 -15.37 32.95 43.48
N GLU A 357 -14.52 31.98 43.14
CA GLU A 357 -13.09 32.21 42.88
C GLU A 357 -12.83 32.91 41.53
N GLN A 358 -13.67 32.71 40.51
CA GLN A 358 -13.54 33.40 39.21
C GLN A 358 -13.97 34.88 39.21
N MET A 359 -14.86 35.30 40.13
CA MET A 359 -15.33 36.68 40.23
C MET A 359 -14.34 37.57 40.99
N ALA A 360 -13.70 37.05 42.05
CA ALA A 360 -12.67 37.78 42.82
C ALA A 360 -11.39 38.04 42.00
N PHE A 361 -11.03 37.16 41.06
CA PHE A 361 -9.85 37.33 40.20
C PHE A 361 -10.06 38.36 39.06
N LYS A 362 -11.32 38.64 38.68
CA LYS A 362 -11.66 39.64 37.64
C LYS A 362 -11.75 41.07 38.17
N GLU A 363 -12.06 41.28 39.44
CA GLU A 363 -12.15 42.62 40.04
C GLU A 363 -10.78 43.20 40.46
N MET A 364 -9.86 42.37 40.95
CA MET A 364 -8.50 42.78 41.33
C MET A 364 -7.63 43.22 40.14
N ARG A 365 -7.94 42.76 38.92
CA ARG A 365 -7.20 43.14 37.71
C ARG A 365 -7.61 44.49 37.12
N ARG A 366 -8.80 44.99 37.45
CA ARG A 366 -9.39 46.21 36.84
C ARG A 366 -9.16 47.50 37.66
N GLN A 367 -8.70 47.36 38.90
CA GLN A 367 -8.34 48.48 39.79
C GLN A 367 -6.85 48.87 39.66
N ALA A 368 -5.96 47.94 39.33
CA ALA A 368 -4.52 48.21 39.14
C ALA A 368 -4.20 49.04 37.88
N GLU A 369 -5.01 48.96 36.82
CA GLU A 369 -4.79 49.71 35.56
C GLU A 369 -5.22 51.19 35.63
N LYS A 370 -6.04 51.59 36.62
CA LYS A 370 -6.55 52.98 36.74
C LYS A 370 -5.65 53.91 37.53
N ASP A 371 -4.82 53.39 38.44
CA ASP A 371 -3.92 54.19 39.27
C ASP A 371 -2.61 54.59 38.54
N GLU A 372 -2.29 53.95 37.41
CA GLU A 372 -1.11 54.26 36.59
C GLU A 372 -1.35 55.41 35.58
N GLU A 373 -2.60 55.70 35.19
CA GLU A 373 -2.93 56.74 34.19
C GLU A 373 -3.04 58.17 34.78
N GLU A 374 -3.33 58.32 36.08
CA GLU A 374 -3.51 59.64 36.71
C GLU A 374 -2.20 60.34 37.12
N MET A 375 -1.11 59.58 37.28
CA MET A 375 0.22 60.11 37.62
C MET A 375 0.97 60.71 36.42
N PHE A 376 0.60 60.35 35.18
CA PHE A 376 1.24 60.85 33.95
C PHE A 376 0.73 62.24 33.52
N ARG A 377 -0.50 62.63 33.91
CA ARG A 377 -1.13 63.91 33.51
C ARG A 377 -0.64 65.15 34.27
N LYS A 378 -0.08 64.99 35.47
CA LYS A 378 0.41 66.13 36.29
C LYS A 378 1.82 66.60 35.92
N MET A 379 2.61 65.81 35.19
CA MET A 379 4.02 66.11 34.86
C MET A 379 4.21 66.92 33.55
N MET A 380 3.17 67.07 32.71
CA MET A 380 3.25 67.78 31.41
C MET A 380 2.89 69.26 31.47
N MET A 381 2.21 69.74 32.52
CA MET A 381 1.76 71.14 32.62
C MET A 381 2.85 72.09 33.17
N ASP A 382 3.84 71.57 33.91
CA ASP A 382 4.92 72.39 34.49
C ASP A 382 6.02 72.75 33.48
N LYS A 383 6.12 72.06 32.34
CA LYS A 383 7.12 72.34 31.28
C LYS A 383 6.76 73.50 30.34
N PHE A 384 5.49 73.87 30.21
CA PHE A 384 5.08 74.92 29.27
C PHE A 384 5.19 76.34 29.84
N ALA A 385 5.35 76.50 31.16
CA ALA A 385 5.41 77.80 31.82
C ALA A 385 6.80 78.48 31.77
N GLU A 386 7.86 77.74 31.42
CA GLU A 386 9.25 78.26 31.40
C GLU A 386 9.66 78.83 30.03
N ASP A 387 8.99 78.42 28.94
CA ASP A 387 9.34 78.83 27.58
C ASP A 387 8.76 80.19 27.15
N ASP A 388 7.67 80.67 27.78
CA ASP A 388 7.03 81.96 27.44
C ASP A 388 7.78 83.20 27.98
N ARG A 389 8.79 83.02 28.84
CA ARG A 389 9.55 84.14 29.45
C ARG A 389 10.75 84.62 28.61
N ILE A 390 11.19 83.85 27.62
CA ILE A 390 12.41 84.14 26.83
C ILE A 390 12.10 84.97 25.56
N GLU A 391 10.83 85.18 25.23
CA GLU A 391 10.43 85.66 23.90
C GLU A 391 10.44 87.20 23.72
N GLN A 392 10.42 88.00 24.79
CA GLN A 392 10.20 89.44 24.70
C GLN A 392 11.45 90.34 24.56
N MET A 393 12.67 89.85 24.84
CA MET A 393 13.90 90.68 24.67
C MET A 393 14.54 90.62 23.28
N ASN A 394 14.12 89.68 22.42
CA ASN A 394 14.76 89.47 21.10
C ASN A 394 14.23 90.40 19.98
N ALA A 395 13.29 91.31 20.27
CA ALA A 395 12.50 92.02 19.24
C ALA A 395 13.24 93.15 18.49
N GLN A 396 14.31 93.74 19.05
CA GLN A 396 14.99 94.89 18.44
C GLN A 396 16.26 94.51 17.64
N LYS A 397 16.97 93.44 18.04
CA LYS A 397 18.01 92.78 17.19
C LYS A 397 17.42 92.11 15.94
N ARG A 398 16.10 91.83 15.95
CA ARG A 398 15.35 91.24 14.83
C ARG A 398 15.34 92.14 13.59
N ARG A 399 15.08 93.45 13.69
CA ARG A 399 14.88 94.33 12.52
C ARG A 399 16.11 94.57 11.64
N MET A 400 17.30 94.75 12.22
CA MET A 400 18.53 95.00 11.45
C MET A 400 19.07 93.71 10.80
N LYS A 401 19.08 92.60 11.55
CA LYS A 401 19.38 91.28 10.97
C LYS A 401 18.36 90.89 9.89
N GLN A 402 17.08 91.26 10.01
CA GLN A 402 16.05 90.95 9.00
C GLN A 402 16.34 91.51 7.60
N LEU A 403 17.01 92.66 7.45
CA LEU A 403 17.29 93.25 6.14
C LEU A 403 18.49 92.59 5.44
N GLU A 404 19.55 92.28 6.18
CA GLU A 404 20.69 91.50 5.66
C GLU A 404 20.28 90.05 5.41
N HIS A 405 19.48 89.46 6.30
CA HIS A 405 18.84 88.17 6.07
C HIS A 405 17.90 88.24 4.87
N LYS A 406 17.15 89.31 4.60
CA LYS A 406 16.29 89.39 3.40
C LYS A 406 17.09 89.32 2.11
N ARG A 407 18.21 90.05 1.97
CA ARG A 407 19.06 89.99 0.77
C ARG A 407 19.83 88.67 0.64
N ALA A 408 20.33 88.13 1.75
CA ALA A 408 20.94 86.81 1.77
C ALA A 408 19.90 85.71 1.46
N VAL A 409 18.66 85.85 1.95
CA VAL A 409 17.53 84.95 1.67
C VAL A 409 17.09 85.08 0.22
N GLU A 410 17.06 86.27 -0.39
CA GLU A 410 16.75 86.43 -1.82
C GLU A 410 17.78 85.74 -2.71
N LYS A 411 19.09 85.90 -2.44
CA LYS A 411 20.13 85.13 -3.14
C LYS A 411 20.02 83.63 -2.89
N LEU A 412 19.78 83.21 -1.64
CA LEU A 412 19.52 81.81 -1.31
C LEU A 412 18.23 81.30 -1.96
N LEU A 413 17.23 82.14 -2.21
CA LEU A 413 15.99 81.78 -2.89
C LEU A 413 16.19 81.68 -4.40
N GLU A 414 17.02 82.53 -5.01
CA GLU A 414 17.42 82.42 -6.42
C GLU A 414 18.30 81.21 -6.66
N ASP A 415 19.30 80.97 -5.81
CA ASP A 415 20.13 79.76 -5.84
C ASP A 415 19.28 78.51 -5.58
N ARG A 416 18.34 78.55 -4.63
CA ARG A 416 17.38 77.47 -4.39
C ARG A 416 16.40 77.27 -5.56
N ARG A 417 16.01 78.33 -6.28
CA ARG A 417 15.21 78.22 -7.51
C ARG A 417 16.01 77.60 -8.65
N GLN A 418 17.28 77.99 -8.82
CA GLN A 418 18.17 77.40 -9.83
C GLN A 418 18.48 75.94 -9.51
N GLN A 419 18.78 75.62 -8.25
CA GLN A 419 18.94 74.24 -7.76
C GLN A 419 17.64 73.45 -7.96
N TYR A 420 16.48 73.99 -7.58
CA TYR A 420 15.19 73.32 -7.82
C TYR A 420 14.89 73.07 -9.30
N LEU A 421 15.24 74.00 -10.19
CA LEU A 421 15.08 73.80 -11.64
C LEU A 421 16.09 72.78 -12.19
N ALA A 422 17.32 72.76 -11.68
CA ALA A 422 18.34 71.77 -12.03
C ALA A 422 17.95 70.37 -11.53
N ASP A 423 17.50 70.26 -10.29
CA ASP A 423 17.01 69.03 -9.68
C ASP A 423 15.76 68.54 -10.40
N LYS A 424 14.81 69.42 -10.75
CA LYS A 424 13.62 69.05 -11.53
C LYS A 424 13.95 68.58 -12.95
N LYS A 425 14.99 69.14 -13.58
CA LYS A 425 15.49 68.66 -14.89
C LYS A 425 16.16 67.30 -14.74
N ARG A 426 17.03 67.14 -13.74
CA ARG A 426 17.67 65.85 -13.42
C ARG A 426 16.64 64.78 -13.12
N GLU A 427 15.65 65.07 -12.29
CA GLU A 427 14.54 64.17 -11.96
C GLU A 427 13.69 63.84 -13.20
N ALA A 428 13.47 64.79 -14.12
CA ALA A 428 12.77 64.53 -15.37
C ALA A 428 13.59 63.66 -16.34
N GLU A 429 14.91 63.82 -16.37
CA GLU A 429 15.84 62.97 -17.14
C GLU A 429 15.92 61.56 -16.54
N GLU A 430 16.06 61.44 -15.21
CA GLU A 430 16.02 60.17 -14.48
C GLU A 430 14.70 59.43 -14.73
N ARG A 431 13.55 60.11 -14.61
CA ARG A 431 12.24 59.53 -14.92
C ARG A 431 12.12 59.07 -16.38
N LYS A 432 12.70 59.78 -17.34
CA LYS A 432 12.74 59.32 -18.74
C LYS A 432 13.58 58.06 -18.90
N MET A 433 14.77 58.02 -18.29
CA MET A 433 15.64 56.84 -18.33
C MET A 433 15.00 55.64 -17.63
N GLU A 434 14.26 55.86 -16.53
CA GLU A 434 13.48 54.83 -15.84
C GLU A 434 12.36 54.30 -16.73
N LEU A 435 11.59 55.17 -17.38
CA LEU A 435 10.52 54.77 -18.31
C LEU A 435 11.08 53.98 -19.50
N GLU A 436 12.22 54.38 -20.05
CA GLU A 436 12.90 53.64 -21.11
C GLU A 436 13.34 52.24 -20.63
N ARG A 437 13.96 52.15 -19.45
CA ARG A 437 14.34 50.87 -18.83
C ARG A 437 13.14 49.99 -18.56
N GLU A 438 12.04 50.54 -18.04
CA GLU A 438 10.79 49.82 -17.84
C GLU A 438 10.20 49.34 -19.15
N SER A 439 10.26 50.13 -20.21
CA SER A 439 9.73 49.75 -21.53
C SER A 439 10.52 48.57 -22.12
N LEU A 440 11.86 48.60 -22.02
CA LEU A 440 12.73 47.50 -22.42
C LEU A 440 12.47 46.26 -21.55
N HIS A 441 12.30 46.45 -20.24
CA HIS A 441 11.96 45.37 -19.32
C HIS A 441 10.63 44.70 -19.69
N ARG A 442 9.59 45.47 -20.01
CA ARG A 442 8.29 44.96 -20.47
C ARG A 442 8.39 44.24 -21.80
N GLN A 443 9.19 44.74 -22.74
CA GLN A 443 9.44 44.05 -24.02
C GLN A 443 10.09 42.68 -23.80
N ILE A 444 11.12 42.60 -22.94
CA ILE A 444 11.78 41.33 -22.63
C ILE A 444 10.81 40.35 -21.94
N ILE A 445 9.95 40.84 -21.05
CA ILE A 445 8.91 40.01 -20.42
C ILE A 445 7.97 39.44 -21.47
N GLU A 446 7.50 40.26 -22.42
CA GLU A 446 6.58 39.80 -23.47
C GLU A 446 7.24 38.78 -24.42
N GLU A 447 8.50 39.01 -24.79
CA GLU A 447 9.29 38.07 -25.59
C GLU A 447 9.45 36.71 -24.88
N GLU A 448 9.83 36.72 -23.60
CA GLU A 448 9.99 35.48 -22.83
C GLU A 448 8.66 34.79 -22.55
N ARG A 449 7.58 35.56 -22.35
CA ARG A 449 6.20 35.03 -22.26
C ARG A 449 5.83 34.28 -23.53
N GLN A 450 6.01 34.89 -24.69
CA GLN A 450 5.75 34.23 -25.98
C GLN A 450 6.64 33.00 -26.19
N ARG A 451 7.91 33.08 -25.80
CA ARG A 451 8.84 31.95 -25.88
C ARG A 451 8.40 30.77 -25.03
N LEU A 452 8.01 31.01 -23.78
CA LEU A 452 7.46 29.99 -22.88
C LEU A 452 6.18 29.36 -23.47
N LEU A 453 5.27 30.19 -23.98
CA LEU A 453 4.05 29.70 -24.63
C LEU A 453 4.37 28.83 -25.85
N LYS A 454 5.25 29.26 -26.76
CA LYS A 454 5.64 28.46 -27.95
C LYS A 454 6.22 27.09 -27.59
N MET A 455 7.04 27.02 -26.55
CA MET A 455 7.71 25.79 -26.12
C MET A 455 6.76 24.79 -25.47
N HIS A 456 5.76 25.27 -24.72
CA HIS A 456 4.92 24.44 -23.86
C HIS A 456 3.50 24.25 -24.38
N ALA A 457 2.93 25.21 -25.10
CA ALA A 457 1.54 25.19 -25.53
C ALA A 457 1.22 23.98 -26.44
N THR A 458 2.10 23.68 -27.41
CA THR A 458 1.92 22.54 -28.32
C THR A 458 1.92 21.21 -27.58
N LYS A 459 2.77 21.05 -26.56
CA LYS A 459 2.87 19.84 -25.73
C LYS A 459 1.69 19.69 -24.76
N LEU A 460 1.08 20.80 -24.35
CA LEU A 460 0.02 20.83 -23.34
C LEU A 460 -1.36 21.03 -23.95
N LEU A 461 -1.49 20.88 -25.28
CA LEU A 461 -2.75 21.04 -25.98
C LEU A 461 -3.83 20.15 -25.32
N GLY A 462 -4.92 20.77 -24.87
CA GLY A 462 -6.01 20.10 -24.15
C GLY A 462 -5.93 20.11 -22.63
N TYR A 463 -4.79 20.50 -22.04
CA TYR A 463 -4.58 20.54 -20.58
C TYR A 463 -4.19 21.94 -20.08
N LEU A 464 -4.19 22.94 -20.96
CA LEU A 464 -3.89 24.34 -20.64
C LEU A 464 -5.04 25.01 -19.86
N PRO A 465 -4.76 25.67 -18.72
CA PRO A 465 -5.72 26.50 -18.00
C PRO A 465 -6.33 27.62 -18.85
N LYS A 466 -7.57 28.02 -18.51
CA LYS A 466 -8.26 29.17 -19.13
C LYS A 466 -7.48 30.47 -18.86
N GLY A 467 -7.46 31.39 -19.84
CA GLY A 467 -6.85 32.72 -19.70
C GLY A 467 -5.32 32.79 -19.78
N ILE A 468 -4.66 31.78 -20.39
CA ILE A 468 -3.20 31.80 -20.61
C ILE A 468 -2.81 32.65 -21.83
N PHE A 469 -3.65 32.67 -22.87
CA PHE A 469 -3.43 33.45 -24.10
C PHE A 469 -4.17 34.79 -24.06
N ARG A 470 -3.50 35.85 -24.52
CA ARG A 470 -4.11 37.12 -24.92
C ARG A 470 -4.58 37.01 -26.38
N GLU A 471 -5.47 37.91 -26.81
CA GLU A 471 -6.07 37.90 -28.15
C GLU A 471 -5.02 37.86 -29.27
N ASN A 472 -3.91 38.59 -29.11
CA ASN A 472 -2.82 38.65 -30.10
C ASN A 472 -1.87 37.44 -30.06
N ASP A 473 -1.88 36.64 -28.99
CA ASP A 473 -0.91 35.55 -28.83
C ASP A 473 -1.22 34.39 -29.79
N LEU A 474 -2.50 34.18 -30.11
CA LEU A 474 -2.96 33.10 -31.00
C LEU A 474 -2.44 33.27 -32.43
N GLU A 475 -2.13 34.50 -32.86
CA GLU A 475 -1.59 34.81 -34.18
C GLU A 475 -0.17 34.25 -34.40
N HIS A 476 0.52 33.88 -33.32
CA HIS A 476 1.90 33.41 -33.36
C HIS A 476 2.03 31.87 -33.43
N PHE A 477 0.90 31.15 -33.48
CA PHE A 477 0.81 29.69 -33.54
C PHE A 477 0.24 29.19 -34.87
N ASP A 478 0.56 27.95 -35.23
CA ASP A 478 0.10 27.28 -36.46
C ASP A 478 -1.43 27.13 -36.52
N GLU A 479 -1.99 27.03 -37.73
CA GLU A 479 -3.45 26.90 -37.92
C GLU A 479 -4.05 25.67 -37.21
N ASP A 480 -3.32 24.56 -37.17
CA ASP A 480 -3.75 23.33 -36.51
C ASP A 480 -3.91 23.51 -35.00
N PHE A 481 -2.99 24.26 -34.38
CA PHE A 481 -3.08 24.61 -32.96
C PHE A 481 -4.30 25.49 -32.69
N ARG A 482 -4.55 26.50 -33.52
CA ARG A 482 -5.71 27.40 -33.38
C ARG A 482 -7.03 26.65 -33.50
N ARG A 483 -7.16 25.78 -34.52
CA ARG A 483 -8.39 24.99 -34.75
C ARG A 483 -8.69 24.07 -33.58
N ASN A 484 -7.68 23.37 -33.05
CA ASN A 484 -7.88 22.44 -31.94
C ASN A 484 -8.13 23.13 -30.60
N PHE A 485 -7.52 24.30 -30.38
CA PHE A 485 -7.78 25.12 -29.19
C PHE A 485 -9.20 25.72 -29.21
N GLN A 486 -9.66 26.23 -30.37
CA GLN A 486 -10.99 26.81 -30.52
C GLN A 486 -12.13 25.77 -30.47
N LYS A 487 -11.99 24.62 -31.16
CA LYS A 487 -13.00 23.56 -31.15
C LYS A 487 -13.33 23.09 -29.72
N ARG A 488 -12.31 22.96 -28.88
CA ARG A 488 -12.48 22.48 -27.51
C ARG A 488 -12.95 23.56 -26.54
N GLN A 489 -12.75 24.85 -26.85
CA GLN A 489 -13.43 25.92 -26.12
C GLN A 489 -14.95 25.85 -26.37
N ALA A 490 -15.39 25.56 -27.60
CA ALA A 490 -16.80 25.37 -27.91
C ALA A 490 -17.40 24.14 -27.20
N ASP A 491 -16.71 22.99 -27.20
CA ASP A 491 -17.20 21.75 -26.55
C ASP A 491 -17.34 21.86 -25.01
N ILE A 492 -16.68 22.82 -24.35
CA ILE A 492 -16.77 23.02 -22.89
C ILE A 492 -17.92 23.99 -22.52
N PHE A 493 -18.49 24.71 -23.49
CA PHE A 493 -19.66 25.56 -23.27
C PHE A 493 -21.00 24.80 -23.36
N ASP A 494 -20.98 23.53 -23.77
CA ASP A 494 -22.10 22.60 -23.60
C ASP A 494 -22.05 22.04 -22.16
N GLU A 495 -22.36 22.92 -21.21
CA GLU A 495 -22.43 22.62 -19.78
C GLU A 495 -23.72 21.83 -19.47
N GLU A 496 -23.74 20.56 -19.83
CA GLU A 496 -24.72 19.58 -19.34
C GLU A 496 -24.04 18.20 -19.24
N GLY A 497 -23.36 17.92 -18.13
CA GLY A 497 -22.68 16.63 -17.99
C GLY A 497 -21.67 16.46 -16.86
N TRP A 498 -21.79 17.18 -15.75
CA TRP A 498 -21.26 16.72 -14.46
C TRP A 498 -22.43 16.55 -13.50
N GLY A 499 -23.33 15.64 -13.85
CA GLY A 499 -24.37 15.15 -12.96
C GLY A 499 -23.74 14.21 -11.93
N ASP A 500 -24.07 14.46 -10.67
CA ASP A 500 -23.92 13.54 -9.55
C ASP A 500 -24.23 12.09 -9.98
N HIS A 501 -23.34 11.18 -9.60
CA HIS A 501 -23.74 9.83 -9.27
C HIS A 501 -22.92 9.35 -8.08
N ASP A 502 -23.67 8.94 -7.05
CA ASP A 502 -23.28 8.43 -5.74
C ASP A 502 -22.15 7.38 -5.74
#